data_AF-A0A5C6YFI3-F1
#
_entry.id   AF-A0A5C6YFI3-F1
#
_cell.length_a   1.000
_cell.length_b   1.000
_cell.length_c   1.000
_cell.angle_alpha   90.00
_cell.angle_beta   90.00
_cell.angle_gamma   90.00
#
_symmetry.space_group_name_H-M   'P 1'
#
loop_
_entity.id
_entity.type
_entity.pdbx_description
1 polymer ?
#
loop_
_entity_poly.entity_id
_entity_poly.type
_entity_poly.pdbx_seq_one_letter_code
_entity_poly.pdbx_strand_id
1 'polypeptide(L)'
;MKTIITIITTVVFLFVSAVNAQEFTGKAIYKTSSKSTIKFGKDQKGIDDKMQEELKKRLQKMNQKTFILEFDKNSSTYKEDEQLQAPNPQAGNKIGVFSFGGSGSGSIYYKNIRENRFSNQTEIQGKRFLVKDTLKDFEWELSSETKNIGNYTCYKATFTKEVENTNTTMKDGVLLKEIKKETIVTTAWYTLQVAMNNGPANYQGLPGLILEINDGKKLIVCTEITLNPSVKITIQEPKKGKVVSQKKYLKIQKEKSDEMMEKFKGRNGLDLGNGVNIKIGG
;
A
#
# COMPACT_ATOMS: atom_id res chain seq x y z
N MET A 1 28.47 -56.31 3.40
CA MET A 1 28.75 -55.15 4.28
C MET A 1 28.78 -53.82 3.53
N LYS A 2 29.64 -53.63 2.51
CA LYS A 2 29.71 -52.37 1.75
C LYS A 2 28.36 -51.91 1.19
N THR A 3 27.59 -52.82 0.57
CA THR A 3 26.27 -52.53 0.00
C THR A 3 25.25 -52.06 1.04
N ILE A 4 25.27 -52.64 2.24
CA ILE A 4 24.38 -52.25 3.35
C ILE A 4 24.76 -50.86 3.87
N ILE A 5 26.06 -50.56 3.99
CA ILE A 5 26.56 -49.24 4.40
C ILE A 5 26.18 -48.17 3.37
N THR A 6 26.28 -48.46 2.06
CA THR A 6 25.88 -47.54 0.98
C THR A 6 24.38 -47.25 0.99
N ILE A 7 23.54 -48.25 1.24
CA ILE A 7 22.08 -48.07 1.34
C ILE A 7 21.73 -47.20 2.55
N ILE A 8 22.35 -47.46 3.72
CA ILE A 8 22.11 -46.68 4.94
C ILE A 8 22.54 -45.23 4.75
N THR A 9 23.70 -44.96 4.14
CA THR A 9 24.15 -43.58 3.87
C THR A 9 23.25 -42.85 2.89
N THR A 10 22.72 -43.52 1.87
CA THR A 10 21.80 -42.91 0.90
C THR A 10 20.44 -42.60 1.52
N VAL A 11 19.91 -43.48 2.37
CA VAL A 11 18.66 -43.26 3.12
C VAL A 11 18.81 -42.12 4.12
N VAL A 12 19.94 -42.03 4.84
CA VAL A 12 20.22 -40.90 5.74
C VAL A 12 20.34 -39.58 4.96
N PHE A 13 20.97 -39.58 3.79
CA PHE A 13 21.08 -38.39 2.94
C PHE A 13 19.72 -37.92 2.40
N LEU A 14 18.84 -38.86 2.04
CA LEU A 14 17.45 -38.58 1.63
C LEU A 14 16.58 -38.08 2.80
N PHE A 15 16.83 -38.58 4.02
CA PHE A 15 16.10 -38.13 5.21
C PHE A 15 16.53 -36.72 5.63
N VAL A 16 17.82 -36.39 5.56
CA VAL A 16 18.35 -35.05 5.88
C VAL A 16 17.86 -33.98 4.88
N SER A 17 17.63 -34.36 3.61
CA SER A 17 17.07 -33.45 2.61
C SER A 17 15.55 -33.24 2.76
N ALA A 18 14.80 -34.21 3.29
CA ALA A 18 13.38 -34.06 3.57
C ALA A 18 13.08 -33.16 4.79
N VAL A 19 13.96 -33.13 5.79
CA VAL A 19 13.78 -32.33 7.03
C VAL A 19 13.92 -30.81 6.77
N ASN A 20 14.56 -30.39 5.68
CA ASN A 20 14.71 -28.98 5.30
C ASN A 20 13.48 -28.35 4.62
N ALA A 21 12.38 -29.09 4.49
CA ALA A 21 11.14 -28.60 3.89
C ALA A 21 10.17 -27.98 4.91
N GLN A 22 10.66 -27.43 6.02
CA GLN A 22 9.80 -26.64 6.90
C GLN A 22 9.31 -25.41 6.11
N GLU A 23 8.00 -25.34 5.88
CA GLU A 23 7.37 -24.24 5.13
C GLU A 23 7.55 -22.94 5.90
N PHE A 24 8.57 -22.18 5.53
CA PHE A 24 8.80 -20.84 6.06
C PHE A 24 7.59 -19.98 5.68
N THR A 25 6.84 -19.59 6.70
CA THR A 25 5.68 -18.72 6.58
C THR A 25 5.76 -17.63 7.62
N GLY A 26 5.12 -16.50 7.36
CA GLY A 26 5.04 -15.44 8.33
C GLY A 26 3.86 -14.51 8.11
N LYS A 27 3.53 -13.79 9.17
CA LYS A 27 2.51 -12.76 9.20
C LYS A 27 3.15 -11.49 9.72
N ALA A 28 2.96 -10.38 9.03
CA ALA A 28 3.38 -9.06 9.48
C ALA A 28 2.19 -8.10 9.47
N ILE A 29 2.04 -7.32 10.54
CA ILE A 29 0.97 -6.33 10.70
C ILE A 29 1.55 -4.95 10.42
N TYR A 30 0.91 -4.21 9.53
CA TYR A 30 1.30 -2.86 9.13
C TYR A 30 0.22 -1.86 9.50
N LYS A 31 0.63 -0.69 9.98
CA LYS A 31 -0.24 0.47 10.15
C LYS A 31 0.16 1.55 9.16
N THR A 32 -0.83 2.21 8.58
CA THR A 32 -0.60 3.31 7.65
C THR A 32 -0.98 4.63 8.27
N SER A 33 -0.18 5.67 8.04
CA SER A 33 -0.52 7.06 8.35
C SER A 33 -0.36 7.88 7.08
N SER A 34 -1.42 8.61 6.69
CA SER A 34 -1.36 9.50 5.53
C SER A 34 -1.24 10.94 6.01
N LYS A 35 -0.28 11.70 5.46
CA LYS A 35 -0.20 13.14 5.73
C LYS A 35 -1.44 13.81 5.13
N SER A 36 -2.38 14.17 6.00
CA SER A 36 -3.59 14.89 5.57
C SER A 36 -3.22 16.36 5.34
N THR A 37 -3.00 16.75 4.08
CA THR A 37 -2.77 18.15 3.67
C THR A 37 -4.07 18.94 3.55
N ILE A 38 -5.05 18.68 4.41
CA ILE A 38 -6.29 19.45 4.43
C ILE A 38 -5.93 20.85 4.95
N LYS A 39 -5.77 21.80 4.03
CA LYS A 39 -5.68 23.22 4.34
C LYS A 39 -7.11 23.71 4.52
N PHE A 40 -7.51 23.97 5.76
CA PHE A 40 -8.73 24.71 6.03
C PHE A 40 -8.48 26.17 5.61
N GLY A 41 -9.32 26.71 4.72
CA GLY A 41 -9.17 28.09 4.25
C GLY A 41 -9.19 29.06 5.43
N LYS A 42 -8.27 30.04 5.44
CA LYS A 42 -8.10 31.00 6.54
C LYS A 42 -9.29 31.94 6.77
N ASP A 43 -10.30 31.91 5.89
CA ASP A 43 -11.36 32.93 5.84
C ASP A 43 -12.76 32.42 6.22
N GLN A 44 -12.88 31.26 6.86
CA GLN A 44 -14.16 30.87 7.49
C GLN A 44 -14.18 31.31 8.96
N LYS A 45 -14.85 32.45 9.22
CA LYS A 45 -15.24 32.89 10.56
C LYS A 45 -15.91 31.73 11.30
N GLY A 46 -15.28 31.22 12.36
CA GLY A 46 -15.91 30.30 13.32
C GLY A 46 -15.15 29.04 13.73
N ILE A 47 -13.95 28.78 13.22
CA ILE A 47 -13.15 27.63 13.68
C ILE A 47 -11.94 28.11 14.48
N ASP A 48 -12.01 27.97 15.80
CA ASP A 48 -10.89 28.21 16.73
C ASP A 48 -9.72 27.25 16.43
N ASP A 49 -8.48 27.70 16.67
CA ASP A 49 -7.24 26.97 16.36
C ASP A 49 -7.20 25.60 17.06
N LYS A 50 -7.78 25.50 18.27
CA LYS A 50 -7.92 24.24 19.00
C LYS A 50 -8.87 23.26 18.32
N MET A 51 -9.97 23.75 17.76
CA MET A 51 -10.94 22.91 17.04
C MET A 51 -10.37 22.42 15.70
N GLN A 52 -9.56 23.24 15.02
CA GLN A 52 -8.82 22.79 13.83
C GLN A 52 -7.80 21.69 14.15
N GLU A 53 -7.06 21.83 15.24
CA GLU A 53 -6.05 20.85 15.66
C GLU A 53 -6.68 19.53 16.12
N GLU A 54 -7.80 19.60 16.84
CA GLU A 54 -8.57 18.42 17.24
C GLU A 54 -9.19 17.70 16.03
N LEU A 55 -9.73 18.46 15.07
CA LEU A 55 -10.23 17.92 13.81
C LEU A 55 -9.11 17.25 12.99
N LYS A 56 -7.92 17.86 12.91
CA LYS A 56 -6.73 17.26 12.28
C LYS A 56 -6.32 15.96 12.97
N LYS A 57 -6.24 15.93 14.30
CA LYS A 57 -5.90 14.72 15.08
C LYS A 57 -6.95 13.62 14.89
N ARG A 58 -8.23 13.98 14.85
CA ARG A 58 -9.33 13.05 14.59
C ARG A 58 -9.27 12.49 13.17
N LEU A 59 -9.04 13.34 12.16
CA LEU A 59 -8.85 12.94 10.76
C LEU A 59 -7.62 12.04 10.59
N GLN A 60 -6.51 12.36 11.26
CA GLN A 60 -5.31 11.52 11.25
C GLN A 60 -5.56 10.15 11.87
N LYS A 61 -6.27 10.08 13.01
CA LYS A 61 -6.68 8.80 13.63
C LYS A 61 -7.66 8.02 12.75
N MET A 62 -8.61 8.68 12.09
CA MET A 62 -9.55 8.02 11.16
C MET A 62 -8.86 7.53 9.88
N ASN A 63 -7.75 8.16 9.47
CA ASN A 63 -6.96 7.77 8.30
C ASN A 63 -5.92 6.69 8.60
N GLN A 64 -5.87 6.19 9.84
CA GLN A 64 -5.03 5.05 10.19
C GLN A 64 -5.75 3.75 9.87
N LYS A 65 -5.15 2.97 8.96
CA LYS A 65 -5.63 1.65 8.55
C LYS A 65 -4.60 0.60 8.95
N THR A 66 -5.10 -0.57 9.32
CA THR A 66 -4.29 -1.75 9.61
C THR A 66 -4.33 -2.71 8.43
N PHE A 67 -3.19 -3.27 8.07
CA PHE A 67 -3.05 -4.24 6.99
C PHE A 67 -2.26 -5.44 7.48
N ILE A 68 -2.60 -6.60 6.94
CA ILE A 68 -1.92 -7.86 7.19
C ILE A 68 -1.17 -8.25 5.92
N LEU A 69 0.13 -8.51 6.05
CA LEU A 69 0.95 -9.20 5.09
C LEU A 69 1.13 -10.64 5.56
N GLU A 70 0.53 -11.59 4.86
CA GLU A 70 0.82 -13.01 5.01
C GLU A 70 1.78 -13.41 3.90
N PHE A 71 2.80 -14.20 4.20
CA PHE A 71 3.83 -14.58 3.23
C PHE A 71 4.40 -15.97 3.46
N ASP A 72 4.93 -16.52 2.38
CA ASP A 72 5.83 -17.69 2.34
C ASP A 72 7.12 -17.30 1.59
N LYS A 73 7.98 -18.28 1.27
CA LYS A 73 9.25 -18.02 0.55
C LYS A 73 9.09 -17.36 -0.82
N ASN A 74 7.98 -17.60 -1.51
CA ASN A 74 7.77 -17.24 -2.91
C ASN A 74 6.63 -16.24 -3.09
N SER A 75 5.65 -16.25 -2.20
CA SER A 75 4.38 -15.54 -2.39
C SER A 75 3.90 -14.81 -1.15
N SER A 76 3.08 -13.79 -1.36
CA SER A 76 2.51 -12.99 -0.27
C SER A 76 1.16 -12.41 -0.61
N THR A 77 0.30 -12.23 0.38
CA THR A 77 -0.94 -11.45 0.30
C THR A 77 -0.91 -10.28 1.28
N TYR A 78 -1.19 -9.09 0.77
CA TYR A 78 -1.38 -7.88 1.55
C TYR A 78 -2.84 -7.43 1.47
N LYS A 79 -3.54 -7.37 2.61
CA LYS A 79 -4.96 -7.04 2.71
C LYS A 79 -5.25 -6.17 3.92
N GLU A 80 -6.29 -5.33 3.84
CA GLU A 80 -6.75 -4.53 4.98
C GLU A 80 -7.38 -5.45 6.03
N ASP A 81 -7.11 -5.18 7.31
CA ASP A 81 -7.75 -5.88 8.42
C ASP A 81 -9.05 -5.16 8.80
N GLU A 82 -10.18 -5.68 8.29
CA GLU A 82 -11.50 -5.08 8.48
C GLU A 82 -12.02 -5.17 9.92
N GLN A 83 -11.50 -6.10 10.74
CA GLN A 83 -11.95 -6.28 12.14
C GLN A 83 -11.39 -5.21 13.09
N LEU A 84 -10.30 -4.54 12.70
CA LEU A 84 -9.65 -3.48 13.49
C LEU A 84 -10.10 -2.07 13.10
N GLN A 85 -11.21 -1.94 12.37
CA GLN A 85 -11.81 -0.64 12.09
C GLN A 85 -12.32 0.01 13.38
N ALA A 86 -11.92 1.26 13.63
CA ALA A 86 -12.53 2.05 14.69
C ALA A 86 -14.05 2.18 14.42
N PRO A 87 -14.90 2.16 15.47
CA PRO A 87 -16.35 2.26 15.28
C PRO A 87 -16.69 3.52 14.48
N ASN A 88 -17.47 3.31 13.42
CA ASN A 88 -17.96 4.33 12.52
C ASN A 88 -18.61 5.47 13.34
N PRO A 89 -18.09 6.71 13.34
CA PRO A 89 -18.77 7.80 14.02
C PRO A 89 -20.13 8.00 13.33
N GLN A 90 -21.19 7.86 14.12
CA GLN A 90 -22.57 8.03 13.68
C GLN A 90 -22.76 9.24 12.79
N ALA A 91 -23.56 9.02 11.75
CA ALA A 91 -24.02 10.00 10.79
C ALA A 91 -24.49 11.29 11.47
N GLY A 92 -23.87 12.42 11.11
CA GLY A 92 -24.27 13.74 11.59
C GLY A 92 -24.00 14.83 10.56
N ASN A 93 -22.78 14.93 10.04
CA ASN A 93 -22.45 15.94 9.02
C ASN A 93 -21.82 15.27 7.79
N LYS A 94 -22.57 15.32 6.68
CA LYS A 94 -22.16 14.87 5.35
C LYS A 94 -21.07 15.77 4.77
N ILE A 95 -19.87 15.76 5.35
CA ILE A 95 -18.67 16.13 4.60
C ILE A 95 -18.16 14.83 3.98
N GLY A 96 -18.65 14.53 2.78
CA GLY A 96 -18.18 13.39 2.01
C GLY A 96 -16.71 13.60 1.66
N VAL A 97 -15.80 13.02 2.45
CA VAL A 97 -14.40 12.92 2.09
C VAL A 97 -14.32 11.87 0.97
N PHE A 98 -14.46 12.33 -0.28
CA PHE A 98 -14.22 11.50 -1.45
C PHE A 98 -12.73 11.17 -1.51
N SER A 99 -12.36 9.96 -1.08
CA SER A 99 -11.01 9.46 -1.25
C SER A 99 -10.83 9.00 -2.70
N PHE A 100 -10.24 9.85 -3.53
CA PHE A 100 -10.01 9.64 -4.98
C PHE A 100 -8.83 8.71 -5.30
N GLY A 101 -8.46 7.78 -4.41
CA GLY A 101 -7.27 6.95 -4.65
C GLY A 101 -6.99 5.82 -3.67
N GLY A 102 -7.93 5.49 -2.79
CA GLY A 102 -7.80 4.31 -1.93
C GLY A 102 -8.22 3.04 -2.67
N SER A 103 -7.42 1.98 -2.60
CA SER A 103 -7.93 0.62 -2.79
C SER A 103 -9.14 0.44 -1.87
N GLY A 104 -10.31 0.08 -2.42
CA GLY A 104 -11.54 -0.08 -1.66
C GLY A 104 -11.42 -1.10 -0.53
N SER A 105 -12.37 -1.10 0.41
CA SER A 105 -12.53 -2.21 1.36
C SER A 105 -12.58 -3.54 0.60
N GLY A 106 -11.91 -4.58 1.12
CA GLY A 106 -11.81 -5.88 0.46
C GLY A 106 -10.75 -6.00 -0.65
N SER A 107 -9.83 -5.05 -0.78
CA SER A 107 -8.69 -5.18 -1.69
C SER A 107 -7.66 -6.21 -1.21
N ILE A 108 -7.17 -7.03 -2.14
CA ILE A 108 -6.16 -8.07 -1.87
C ILE A 108 -5.06 -7.93 -2.90
N TYR A 109 -3.84 -7.66 -2.44
CA TYR A 109 -2.66 -7.57 -3.28
C TYR A 109 -1.81 -8.83 -3.11
N TYR A 110 -1.81 -9.70 -4.12
CA TYR A 110 -1.01 -10.91 -4.17
C TYR A 110 0.26 -10.67 -4.98
N LYS A 111 1.42 -11.13 -4.48
CA LYS A 111 2.70 -11.13 -5.19
C LYS A 111 3.23 -12.56 -5.26
N ASN A 112 3.84 -12.89 -6.39
CA ASN A 112 4.68 -14.07 -6.55
C ASN A 112 6.04 -13.61 -7.06
N ILE A 113 7.02 -13.62 -6.14
CA ILE A 113 8.39 -13.14 -6.39
C ILE A 113 9.12 -14.08 -7.34
N ARG A 114 8.88 -15.39 -7.21
CA ARG A 114 9.50 -16.41 -8.08
C ARG A 114 9.07 -16.26 -9.54
N GLU A 115 7.81 -15.94 -9.78
CA GLU A 115 7.23 -15.75 -11.12
C GLU A 115 7.26 -14.29 -11.59
N ASN A 116 7.85 -13.38 -10.79
CA ASN A 116 7.93 -11.94 -11.07
C ASN A 116 6.59 -11.28 -11.48
N ARG A 117 5.49 -11.63 -10.79
CA ARG A 117 4.14 -11.13 -11.11
C ARG A 117 3.31 -10.77 -9.88
N PHE A 118 2.24 -10.02 -10.10
CA PHE A 118 1.22 -9.73 -9.09
C PHE A 118 -0.20 -9.93 -9.61
N SER A 119 -1.12 -10.11 -8.67
CA SER A 119 -2.57 -10.06 -8.88
C SER A 119 -3.19 -9.16 -7.81
N ASN A 120 -3.82 -8.06 -8.21
CA ASN A 120 -4.44 -7.09 -7.32
C ASN A 120 -5.96 -7.07 -7.52
N GLN A 121 -6.70 -7.56 -6.54
CA GLN A 121 -8.14 -7.45 -6.48
C GLN A 121 -8.52 -6.08 -5.89
N THR A 122 -9.26 -5.29 -6.66
CA THR A 122 -9.63 -3.92 -6.30
C THR A 122 -10.98 -3.56 -6.90
N GLU A 123 -11.51 -2.41 -6.52
CA GLU A 123 -12.82 -1.93 -6.94
C GLU A 123 -12.75 -0.48 -7.40
N ILE A 124 -13.51 -0.16 -8.44
CA ILE A 124 -13.80 1.22 -8.86
C ILE A 124 -15.31 1.37 -8.94
N GLN A 125 -15.91 2.22 -8.11
CA GLN A 125 -17.35 2.55 -8.12
C GLN A 125 -18.27 1.31 -8.12
N GLY A 126 -18.09 0.35 -7.22
CA GLY A 126 -18.92 -0.86 -7.15
C GLY A 126 -18.48 -1.98 -8.11
N LYS A 127 -17.58 -1.70 -9.07
CA LYS A 127 -17.11 -2.69 -10.05
C LYS A 127 -15.78 -3.27 -9.64
N ARG A 128 -15.73 -4.60 -9.45
CA ARG A 128 -14.51 -5.32 -9.09
C ARG A 128 -13.63 -5.60 -10.30
N PHE A 129 -12.32 -5.40 -10.13
CA PHE A 129 -11.27 -5.67 -11.09
C PHE A 129 -10.22 -6.59 -10.48
N LEU A 130 -9.66 -7.46 -11.31
CA LEU A 130 -8.50 -8.28 -10.99
C LEU A 130 -7.36 -7.83 -11.88
N VAL A 131 -6.49 -6.98 -11.35
CA VAL A 131 -5.36 -6.43 -12.09
C VAL A 131 -4.22 -7.44 -12.05
N LYS A 132 -3.78 -7.92 -13.21
CA LYS A 132 -2.64 -8.83 -13.33
C LYS A 132 -1.55 -8.20 -14.17
N ASP A 133 -0.33 -8.19 -13.66
CA ASP A 133 0.83 -7.65 -14.36
C ASP A 133 2.15 -8.17 -13.75
N THR A 134 3.28 -7.76 -14.30
CA THR A 134 4.61 -8.05 -13.72
C THR A 134 4.90 -7.18 -12.50
N LEU A 135 5.75 -7.65 -11.58
CA LEU A 135 6.18 -6.82 -10.47
C LEU A 135 6.98 -5.62 -11.00
N LYS A 136 6.78 -4.47 -10.36
CA LYS A 136 7.56 -3.28 -10.66
C LYS A 136 8.99 -3.48 -10.17
N ASP A 137 9.94 -3.22 -11.05
CA ASP A 137 11.34 -3.10 -10.67
C ASP A 137 11.58 -1.72 -10.03
N PHE A 138 12.15 -1.74 -8.83
CA PHE A 138 12.47 -0.53 -8.07
C PHE A 138 13.98 -0.46 -7.97
N GLU A 139 14.57 0.57 -8.57
CA GLU A 139 16.00 0.85 -8.51
C GLU A 139 16.35 1.41 -7.13
N TRP A 140 16.47 0.51 -6.15
CA TRP A 140 16.81 0.85 -4.77
C TRP A 140 18.31 1.17 -4.64
N GLU A 141 18.59 2.36 -4.15
CA GLU A 141 19.90 2.77 -3.63
C GLU A 141 20.00 2.33 -2.15
N LEU A 142 20.92 1.42 -1.85
CA LEU A 142 21.16 0.94 -0.50
C LEU A 142 22.06 1.91 0.26
N SER A 143 21.72 2.20 1.51
CA SER A 143 22.52 3.04 2.43
C SER A 143 23.05 2.21 3.60
N SER A 144 24.16 2.66 4.19
CA SER A 144 24.74 2.08 5.41
C SER A 144 24.02 2.52 6.69
N GLU A 145 23.06 3.45 6.59
CA GLU A 145 22.24 3.89 7.72
C GLU A 145 21.43 2.73 8.29
N THR A 146 21.46 2.61 9.62
CA THR A 146 20.72 1.59 10.36
C THR A 146 19.82 2.20 11.43
N LYS A 147 18.69 1.54 11.71
CA LYS A 147 17.85 1.83 12.86
C LYS A 147 17.14 0.55 13.32
N ASN A 148 16.66 0.54 14.56
CA ASN A 148 15.84 -0.56 15.05
C ASN A 148 14.35 -0.25 14.89
N ILE A 149 13.59 -1.22 14.39
CA ILE A 149 12.12 -1.22 14.39
C ILE A 149 11.67 -2.46 15.16
N GLY A 150 11.13 -2.24 16.37
CA GLY A 150 10.94 -3.33 17.32
C GLY A 150 12.28 -4.01 17.65
N ASN A 151 12.35 -5.32 17.48
CA ASN A 151 13.56 -6.13 17.73
C ASN A 151 14.41 -6.35 16.47
N TYR A 152 14.08 -5.68 15.36
CA TYR A 152 14.73 -5.88 14.07
C TYR A 152 15.66 -4.72 13.73
N THR A 153 16.92 -5.04 13.44
CA THR A 153 17.87 -4.12 12.83
C THR A 153 17.49 -3.95 11.36
N CYS A 154 17.26 -2.69 10.98
CA CYS A 154 16.83 -2.31 9.65
C CYS A 154 17.86 -1.42 8.98
N TYR A 155 17.99 -1.60 7.68
CA TYR A 155 18.86 -0.84 6.79
C TYR A 155 18.01 0.07 5.91
N LYS A 156 18.53 1.25 5.60
CA LYS A 156 17.83 2.21 4.75
C LYS A 156 18.07 1.91 3.28
N ALA A 157 17.02 2.05 2.48
CA ALA A 157 17.12 2.11 1.03
C ALA A 157 16.24 3.24 0.50
N THR A 158 16.62 3.82 -0.64
CA THR A 158 15.85 4.88 -1.29
C THR A 158 15.66 4.58 -2.77
N PHE A 159 14.53 4.94 -3.35
CA PHE A 159 14.42 5.07 -4.80
C PHE A 159 13.73 6.39 -5.14
N THR A 160 13.99 6.88 -6.34
CA THR A 160 13.43 8.12 -6.83
C THR A 160 12.51 7.86 -8.01
N LYS A 161 11.36 8.54 -8.05
CA LYS A 161 10.47 8.53 -9.21
C LYS A 161 10.10 9.96 -9.60
N GLU A 162 10.11 10.26 -10.89
CA GLU A 162 9.47 11.46 -11.41
C GLU A 162 7.98 11.21 -11.55
N VAL A 163 7.17 12.13 -11.03
CA VAL A 163 5.73 12.12 -11.21
C VAL A 163 5.27 13.42 -11.83
N GLU A 164 4.42 13.32 -12.84
CA GLU A 164 3.70 14.45 -13.40
C GLU A 164 2.41 14.62 -12.61
N ASN A 165 2.31 15.73 -11.88
CA ASN A 165 1.09 16.12 -11.20
C ASN A 165 0.39 17.19 -12.04
N THR A 166 -0.86 16.93 -12.41
CA THR A 166 -1.69 17.94 -13.06
C THR A 166 -2.48 18.65 -11.98
N ASN A 167 -2.13 19.92 -11.70
CA ASN A 167 -2.99 20.79 -10.92
C ASN A 167 -4.04 21.37 -11.87
N THR A 168 -5.32 21.16 -11.53
CA THR A 168 -6.43 21.74 -12.28
C THR A 168 -7.02 22.87 -11.44
N THR A 169 -6.86 24.10 -11.92
CA THR A 169 -7.37 25.30 -11.25
C THR A 169 -8.46 25.92 -12.12
N MET A 170 -9.59 26.27 -11.53
CA MET A 170 -10.62 27.05 -12.20
C MET A 170 -10.29 28.53 -12.01
N LYS A 171 -10.05 29.27 -13.10
CA LYS A 171 -9.86 30.72 -13.08
C LYS A 171 -10.78 31.34 -14.14
N ASP A 172 -11.65 32.25 -13.72
CA ASP A 172 -12.58 32.98 -14.61
C ASP A 172 -13.46 32.05 -15.49
N GLY A 173 -13.90 30.91 -14.93
CA GLY A 173 -14.70 29.91 -15.66
C GLY A 173 -13.90 29.03 -16.64
N VAL A 174 -12.60 29.29 -16.80
CA VAL A 174 -11.68 28.51 -17.64
C VAL A 174 -10.90 27.52 -16.77
N LEU A 175 -10.81 26.29 -17.25
CA LEU A 175 -10.11 25.20 -16.58
C LEU A 175 -8.63 25.22 -16.99
N LEU A 176 -7.78 25.74 -16.11
CA LEU A 176 -6.33 25.78 -16.30
C LEU A 176 -5.72 24.48 -15.78
N LYS A 177 -5.00 23.77 -16.65
CA LYS A 177 -4.23 22.58 -16.29
C LYS A 177 -2.76 22.95 -16.25
N GLU A 178 -2.17 22.93 -15.07
CA GLU A 178 -0.73 23.09 -14.89
C GLU A 178 -0.11 21.72 -14.65
N ILE A 179 0.80 21.31 -15.53
CA ILE A 179 1.57 20.07 -15.36
C ILE A 179 2.85 20.42 -14.62
N LYS A 180 2.97 19.94 -13.38
CA LYS A 180 4.17 20.07 -12.58
C LYS A 180 4.85 18.72 -12.43
N LYS A 181 6.10 18.64 -12.90
CA LYS A 181 6.99 17.52 -12.64
C LYS A 181 7.54 17.63 -11.23
N GLU A 182 7.36 16.60 -10.43
CA GLU A 182 7.92 16.51 -9.08
C GLU A 182 8.69 15.22 -8.91
N THR A 183 9.88 15.32 -8.35
CA THR A 183 10.70 14.18 -7.97
C THR A 183 10.28 13.72 -6.58
N ILE A 184 9.76 12.49 -6.48
CA ILE A 184 9.40 11.87 -5.20
C ILE A 184 10.51 10.88 -4.82
N VAL A 185 11.14 11.15 -3.68
CA VAL A 185 12.04 10.19 -3.02
C VAL A 185 11.22 9.31 -2.10
N THR A 186 11.28 8.00 -2.30
CA THR A 186 10.68 7.01 -1.42
C THR A 186 11.78 6.38 -0.56
N THR A 187 11.59 6.37 0.75
CA THR A 187 12.50 5.75 1.71
C THR A 187 11.91 4.47 2.25
N ALA A 188 12.68 3.39 2.24
CA ALA A 188 12.38 2.12 2.86
C ALA A 188 13.35 1.81 4.00
N TRP A 189 12.85 1.14 5.04
CA TRP A 189 13.68 0.46 6.02
C TRP A 189 13.37 -1.02 5.99
N TYR A 190 14.38 -1.86 5.74
CA TYR A 190 14.23 -3.31 5.58
C TYR A 190 15.16 -4.08 6.51
N THR A 191 14.75 -5.28 6.93
CA THR A 191 15.57 -6.14 7.79
C THR A 191 16.02 -7.40 7.06
N LEU A 192 17.31 -7.74 7.19
CA LEU A 192 17.87 -9.00 6.67
C LEU A 192 17.54 -10.21 7.56
N GLN A 193 17.06 -9.99 8.79
CA GLN A 193 16.69 -11.05 9.72
C GLN A 193 15.46 -11.83 9.25
N VAL A 194 14.65 -11.24 8.37
CA VAL A 194 13.59 -11.92 7.64
C VAL A 194 14.00 -11.92 6.16
N ALA A 195 14.73 -12.96 5.77
CA ALA A 195 15.33 -13.12 4.44
C ALA A 195 14.29 -13.41 3.35
N MET A 196 13.48 -12.39 3.05
CA MET A 196 12.41 -12.45 2.07
C MET A 196 12.35 -11.12 1.33
N ASN A 197 12.40 -11.19 0.00
CA ASN A 197 12.26 -10.03 -0.86
C ASN A 197 10.78 -9.62 -0.99
N ASN A 198 10.26 -8.96 0.05
CA ASN A 198 8.86 -8.55 0.09
C ASN A 198 8.64 -7.34 1.01
N GLY A 199 7.41 -6.82 1.02
CA GLY A 199 7.04 -5.60 1.72
C GLY A 199 5.55 -5.29 1.65
N PRO A 200 5.12 -4.20 2.30
CA PRO A 200 3.73 -3.77 2.27
C PRO A 200 3.30 -3.30 0.88
N ALA A 201 2.02 -3.52 0.54
CA ALA A 201 1.44 -3.14 -0.74
C ALA A 201 2.28 -3.63 -1.94
N ASN A 202 2.57 -2.75 -2.90
CA ASN A 202 3.35 -3.04 -4.09
C ASN A 202 4.87 -2.98 -3.88
N TYR A 203 5.36 -2.58 -2.71
CA TYR A 203 6.80 -2.45 -2.45
C TYR A 203 7.46 -3.82 -2.28
N GLN A 204 8.58 -4.00 -2.97
CA GLN A 204 9.42 -5.20 -3.03
C GLN A 204 10.79 -4.79 -3.62
N GLY A 205 11.70 -5.74 -3.81
CA GLY A 205 12.99 -5.56 -4.48
C GLY A 205 14.21 -5.53 -3.54
N LEU A 206 13.99 -5.51 -2.22
CA LEU A 206 15.07 -5.46 -1.23
C LEU A 206 15.44 -6.87 -0.73
N PRO A 207 16.68 -7.10 -0.27
CA PRO A 207 17.16 -8.43 0.14
C PRO A 207 16.53 -8.96 1.45
N GLY A 208 15.59 -8.22 2.04
CA GLY A 208 14.88 -8.61 3.25
C GLY A 208 13.52 -7.91 3.35
N LEU A 209 12.77 -8.23 4.41
CA LEU A 209 11.42 -7.72 4.58
C LEU A 209 11.43 -6.22 4.89
N ILE A 210 10.68 -5.45 4.10
CA ILE A 210 10.46 -4.02 4.30
C ILE A 210 9.57 -3.80 5.51
N LEU A 211 10.08 -3.14 6.55
CA LEU A 211 9.33 -2.83 7.77
C LEU A 211 8.76 -1.41 7.79
N GLU A 212 9.34 -0.49 7.03
CA GLU A 212 8.82 0.87 6.91
C GLU A 212 8.94 1.38 5.48
N ILE A 213 7.90 2.08 5.01
CA ILE A 213 7.93 2.86 3.77
C ILE A 213 7.43 4.26 4.06
N ASN A 214 8.16 5.25 3.55
CA ASN A 214 7.72 6.63 3.42
C ASN A 214 7.86 7.07 1.97
N ASP A 215 6.74 7.21 1.26
CA ASP A 215 6.72 7.61 -0.15
C ASP A 215 6.46 9.12 -0.35
N GLY A 216 6.67 9.91 0.71
CA GLY A 216 6.41 11.34 0.76
C GLY A 216 4.96 11.70 1.10
N LYS A 217 3.99 10.82 0.80
CA LYS A 217 2.55 11.02 1.08
C LYS A 217 2.06 10.13 2.22
N LYS A 218 2.48 8.88 2.22
CA LYS A 218 2.05 7.82 3.11
C LYS A 218 3.26 7.25 3.86
N LEU A 219 3.09 7.10 5.17
CA LEU A 219 3.96 6.32 6.01
C LEU A 219 3.29 4.96 6.28
N ILE A 220 4.01 3.87 6.05
CA ILE A 220 3.59 2.51 6.36
C ILE A 220 4.62 1.94 7.32
N VAL A 221 4.19 1.46 8.49
CA VAL A 221 5.09 0.94 9.53
C VAL A 221 4.62 -0.45 9.96
N CYS A 222 5.53 -1.41 9.99
CA CYS A 222 5.33 -2.73 10.54
C CYS A 222 5.33 -2.64 12.07
N THR A 223 4.29 -3.14 12.71
CA THR A 223 4.15 -3.14 14.17
C THR A 223 4.37 -4.50 14.80
N GLU A 224 4.17 -5.58 14.05
CA GLU A 224 4.28 -6.94 14.56
C GLU A 224 4.70 -7.89 13.46
N ILE A 225 5.54 -8.87 13.79
CA ILE A 225 5.92 -9.97 12.90
C ILE A 225 5.83 -11.28 13.68
N THR A 226 5.09 -12.23 13.13
CA THR A 226 5.00 -13.61 13.62
C THR A 226 5.57 -14.54 12.56
N LEU A 227 6.66 -15.24 12.88
CA LEU A 227 7.27 -16.24 12.01
C LEU A 227 6.79 -17.63 12.40
N ASN A 228 6.50 -18.47 11.40
CA ASN A 228 6.02 -19.84 11.56
C ASN A 228 4.89 -19.97 12.61
N PRO A 229 3.78 -19.23 12.45
CA PRO A 229 2.68 -19.31 13.40
C PRO A 229 2.09 -20.72 13.46
N SER A 230 1.59 -21.11 14.64
CA SER A 230 0.93 -22.41 14.84
C SER A 230 -0.29 -22.61 13.95
N VAL A 231 -0.94 -21.51 13.54
CA VAL A 231 -2.02 -21.52 12.55
C VAL A 231 -1.41 -21.53 11.16
N LYS A 232 -1.73 -22.57 10.37
CA LYS A 232 -1.26 -22.69 8.99
C LYS A 232 -1.72 -21.49 8.15
N ILE A 233 -0.77 -20.70 7.66
CA ILE A 233 -1.02 -19.64 6.68
C ILE A 233 -1.18 -20.29 5.30
N THR A 234 -2.26 -19.96 4.60
CA THR A 234 -2.45 -20.36 3.20
C THR A 234 -2.52 -19.12 2.33
N ILE A 235 -1.48 -18.87 1.54
CA ILE A 235 -1.47 -17.74 0.61
C ILE A 235 -2.33 -18.09 -0.60
N GLN A 236 -3.43 -17.37 -0.79
CA GLN A 236 -4.35 -17.58 -1.91
C GLN A 236 -4.34 -16.39 -2.87
N GLU A 237 -4.09 -16.69 -4.15
CA GLU A 237 -4.23 -15.68 -5.22
C GLU A 237 -5.72 -15.32 -5.41
N PRO A 238 -6.07 -14.02 -5.45
CA PRO A 238 -7.44 -13.61 -5.69
C PRO A 238 -7.90 -13.95 -7.12
N LYS A 239 -9.18 -14.30 -7.26
CA LYS A 239 -9.79 -14.72 -8.53
C LYS A 239 -10.99 -13.86 -8.97
N LYS A 240 -11.50 -12.98 -8.10
CA LYS A 240 -12.73 -12.22 -8.37
C LYS A 240 -12.44 -10.90 -9.07
N GLY A 241 -13.30 -10.52 -10.00
CA GLY A 241 -13.26 -9.25 -10.71
C GLY A 241 -12.87 -9.39 -12.19
N LYS A 242 -13.09 -8.33 -12.97
CA LYS A 242 -12.73 -8.29 -14.39
C LYS A 242 -11.20 -8.25 -14.54
N VAL A 243 -10.64 -9.21 -15.27
CA VAL A 243 -9.19 -9.28 -15.52
C VAL A 243 -8.75 -8.14 -16.44
N VAL A 244 -7.76 -7.37 -15.99
CA VAL A 244 -7.18 -6.24 -16.74
C VAL A 244 -5.68 -6.09 -16.42
N SER A 245 -4.90 -5.48 -17.32
CA SER A 245 -3.51 -5.07 -17.02
C SER A 245 -3.47 -3.82 -16.15
N GLN A 246 -2.32 -3.52 -15.53
CA GLN A 246 -2.13 -2.32 -14.72
C GLN A 246 -2.38 -1.06 -15.54
N LYS A 247 -1.83 -1.00 -16.76
CA LYS A 247 -2.04 0.14 -17.68
C LYS A 247 -3.52 0.37 -18.00
N LYS A 248 -4.28 -0.71 -18.26
CA LYS A 248 -5.71 -0.63 -18.56
C LYS A 248 -6.51 -0.22 -17.32
N TYR A 249 -6.15 -0.74 -16.15
CA TYR A 249 -6.75 -0.37 -14.88
C TYR A 249 -6.57 1.12 -14.58
N LEU A 250 -5.35 1.65 -14.72
CA LEU A 250 -5.06 3.07 -14.53
C LEU A 250 -5.85 3.97 -15.48
N LYS A 251 -6.01 3.55 -16.75
CA LYS A 251 -6.85 4.26 -17.72
C LYS A 251 -8.32 4.31 -17.28
N ILE A 252 -8.88 3.17 -16.86
CA ILE A 252 -10.26 3.09 -16.36
C ILE A 252 -10.44 3.96 -15.11
N GLN A 253 -9.47 3.92 -14.19
CA GLN A 253 -9.50 4.73 -12.97
C GLN A 253 -9.51 6.23 -13.30
N LYS A 254 -8.65 6.66 -14.23
CA LYS A 254 -8.59 8.05 -14.67
C LYS A 254 -9.91 8.49 -15.32
N GLU A 255 -10.42 7.73 -16.30
CA GLU A 255 -11.70 8.03 -16.96
C GLU A 255 -12.85 8.14 -15.97
N LYS A 256 -12.91 7.24 -14.98
CA LYS A 256 -13.95 7.24 -13.95
C LYS A 256 -13.81 8.41 -12.96
N SER A 257 -12.59 8.82 -12.66
CA SER A 257 -12.31 10.01 -11.86
C SER A 257 -12.73 11.29 -12.60
N ASP A 258 -12.39 11.39 -13.89
CA ASP A 258 -12.74 12.54 -14.75
C ASP A 258 -14.27 12.65 -14.92
N GLU A 259 -14.96 11.55 -15.25
CA GLU A 259 -16.43 11.50 -15.31
C GLU A 259 -17.09 11.94 -13.98
N MET A 260 -16.51 11.53 -12.85
CA MET A 260 -17.01 11.89 -11.54
C MET A 260 -16.85 13.39 -11.30
N MET A 261 -15.67 13.96 -11.58
CA MET A 261 -15.42 15.40 -11.46
C MET A 261 -16.39 16.22 -12.30
N GLU A 262 -16.65 15.84 -13.55
CA GLU A 262 -17.62 16.54 -14.41
C GLU A 262 -19.05 16.50 -13.84
N LYS A 263 -19.48 15.35 -13.29
CA LYS A 263 -20.80 15.24 -12.63
C LYS A 263 -20.91 16.08 -11.37
N PHE A 264 -19.81 16.28 -10.64
CA PHE A 264 -19.78 17.18 -9.47
C PHE A 264 -19.90 18.65 -9.87
N LYS A 265 -19.34 19.07 -11.01
CA LYS A 265 -19.49 20.44 -11.52
C LYS A 265 -20.95 20.78 -11.89
N GLY A 266 -21.72 19.81 -12.37
CA GLY A 266 -23.10 20.02 -12.85
C GLY A 266 -24.19 20.09 -11.76
N ARG A 267 -23.88 19.78 -10.50
CA ARG A 267 -24.83 19.78 -9.37
C ARG A 267 -24.50 20.93 -8.40
N ASN A 268 -25.05 22.11 -8.65
CA ASN A 268 -25.18 23.27 -7.74
C ASN A 268 -23.94 23.71 -6.95
N GLY A 269 -23.33 24.82 -7.39
CA GLY A 269 -23.01 25.95 -6.50
C GLY A 269 -22.16 25.68 -5.25
N LEU A 270 -21.30 24.66 -5.24
CA LEU A 270 -20.18 24.63 -4.32
C LEU A 270 -19.14 25.61 -4.83
N ASP A 271 -19.15 26.81 -4.27
CA ASP A 271 -17.99 27.70 -4.25
C ASP A 271 -16.86 26.92 -3.57
N LEU A 272 -16.04 26.24 -4.40
CA LEU A 272 -14.79 25.61 -4.02
C LEU A 272 -13.74 26.70 -3.80
N GLY A 273 -14.10 27.68 -2.96
CA GLY A 273 -13.44 28.97 -2.79
C GLY A 273 -11.95 28.87 -3.02
N ASN A 274 -11.46 29.66 -3.97
CA ASN A 274 -10.05 29.82 -4.33
C ASN A 274 -9.10 28.76 -3.74
N GLY A 275 -8.99 27.60 -4.40
CA GLY A 275 -7.82 26.73 -4.22
C GLY A 275 -8.06 25.27 -3.89
N VAL A 276 -9.06 24.63 -4.49
CA VAL A 276 -9.10 23.16 -4.47
C VAL A 276 -8.09 22.60 -5.48
N ASN A 277 -6.88 22.34 -5.00
CA ASN A 277 -5.83 21.60 -5.73
C ASN A 277 -6.19 20.10 -5.72
N ILE A 278 -6.84 19.63 -6.77
CA ILE A 278 -7.02 18.18 -6.97
C ILE A 278 -5.74 17.63 -7.57
N LYS A 279 -4.86 17.08 -6.70
CA LYS A 279 -3.64 16.39 -7.12
C LYS A 279 -4.02 14.99 -7.63
N ILE A 280 -4.25 14.87 -8.93
CA ILE A 280 -4.43 13.55 -9.58
C ILE A 280 -3.06 13.09 -10.08
N GLY A 281 -2.41 12.25 -9.28
CA GLY A 281 -1.07 11.73 -9.56
C GLY A 281 -0.56 10.84 -8.42
N GLY A 282 0.12 9.73 -8.77
CA GLY A 282 0.51 8.66 -7.85
C GLY A 282 1.70 8.93 -6.94
#